data_AF-A0A7C7WLR3-F1
#
_entry.id   AF-A0A7C7WLR3-F1
#
_cell.length_a   1.000
_cell.length_b   1.000
_cell.length_c   1.000
_cell.angle_alpha   90.00
_cell.angle_beta   90.00
_cell.angle_gamma   90.00
#
_symmetry.space_group_name_H-M   'P 1'
#
loop_
_entity.id
_entity.type
_entity.pdbx_description
1 polymer ?
#
loop_
_entity_poly.entity_id
_entity_poly.type
_entity_poly.pdbx_seq_one_letter_code
_entity_poly.pdbx_strand_id
1 'polypeptide(L)'
;MVRRWVRLVIVLVTLTTLAFTANQIRLAEFVLDDEQNVERVFTDLSWALTLTIGNLRGAQQAYVAAGQDQVYWTTKVSSHLDTVDDSLVNLRRLATAPASVEALGAAAGAIVDLRAMDERAREHANLEQPLLASDLIFTDGLELAARAAANVELARATERTTRNDTIRAARATQTTMLALSASAAVLAMLLLAPMASQKRASAFESLDEASSSEDRLTLAHLDLTPDDATSAAGDVPLASPSLRSSAGSQAAKVAAGQSDGEPKPDLRAAADLCTDLSAVSDTRELPALLERAADLMNASGLIVWVLDSTGHALRPAIGHGYPPQALARIGSIPEDSSNATAAAYRGTQMQVVCGVDGASGALATPLRSANRCIGVLSAELRDGWESSNAVQASAAIVAAQLATLVPAEAPAERPTEAVAPAVEAHG
;
A
#
# COMPACT_ATOMS: atom_id res chain seq x y z
N MET A 1 -54.42 -8.54 -11.27
CA MET A 1 -53.57 -7.38 -10.88
C MET A 1 -52.78 -7.61 -9.59
N VAL A 2 -53.38 -8.19 -8.53
CA VAL A 2 -52.77 -8.45 -7.20
C VAL A 2 -51.30 -8.94 -7.23
N ARG A 3 -50.96 -10.00 -8.00
CA ARG A 3 -49.57 -10.52 -8.11
C ARG A 3 -48.53 -9.52 -8.64
N ARG A 4 -48.91 -8.42 -9.31
CA ARG A 4 -47.95 -7.40 -9.78
C ARG A 4 -47.60 -6.40 -8.68
N TRP A 5 -48.58 -5.98 -7.87
CA TRP A 5 -48.35 -5.08 -6.74
C TRP A 5 -47.45 -5.70 -5.66
N VAL A 6 -47.68 -6.97 -5.30
CA VAL A 6 -46.83 -7.69 -4.33
C VAL A 6 -45.36 -7.72 -4.78
N ARG A 7 -45.10 -7.93 -6.08
CA ARG A 7 -43.74 -7.92 -6.64
C ARG A 7 -43.08 -6.55 -6.58
N LEU A 8 -43.83 -5.47 -6.87
CA LEU A 8 -43.32 -4.10 -6.76
C LEU A 8 -42.95 -3.73 -5.31
N VAL A 9 -43.77 -4.13 -4.34
CA VAL A 9 -43.49 -3.90 -2.91
C VAL A 9 -42.23 -4.66 -2.46
N ILE A 10 -42.06 -5.92 -2.86
CA ILE A 10 -40.86 -6.70 -2.54
C ILE A 10 -39.61 -6.03 -3.12
N VAL A 11 -39.64 -5.62 -4.40
CA VAL A 11 -38.51 -4.92 -5.04
C VAL A 11 -38.18 -3.61 -4.31
N LEU A 12 -39.19 -2.80 -3.98
CA LEU A 12 -39.00 -1.55 -3.23
C LEU A 12 -38.30 -1.80 -1.88
N VAL A 13 -38.77 -2.77 -1.10
CA VAL A 13 -38.19 -3.13 0.20
C VAL A 13 -36.74 -3.63 0.05
N THR A 14 -36.44 -4.48 -0.95
CA THR A 14 -35.06 -4.92 -1.19
C THR A 14 -34.14 -3.78 -1.60
N LEU A 15 -34.64 -2.79 -2.33
CA LEU A 15 -33.85 -1.66 -2.80
C LEU A 15 -33.57 -0.68 -1.65
N THR A 16 -34.52 -0.46 -0.73
CA THR A 16 -34.29 0.37 0.46
C THR A 16 -33.36 -0.28 1.47
N THR A 17 -33.42 -1.59 1.69
CA THR A 17 -32.46 -2.28 2.60
C THR A 17 -31.05 -2.32 2.01
N LEU A 18 -30.91 -2.46 0.69
CA LEU A 18 -29.62 -2.44 0.00
C LEU A 18 -29.01 -1.02 -0.02
N ALA A 19 -29.83 0.02 -0.20
CA ALA A 19 -29.39 1.41 -0.05
C ALA A 19 -28.98 1.75 1.39
N PHE A 20 -29.74 1.29 2.39
CA PHE A 20 -29.41 1.51 3.80
C PHE A 20 -28.09 0.82 4.21
N THR A 21 -27.89 -0.44 3.81
CA THR A 21 -26.64 -1.17 4.07
C THR A 21 -25.45 -0.55 3.34
N ALA A 22 -25.59 -0.13 2.09
CA ALA A 22 -24.54 0.60 1.37
C ALA A 22 -24.15 1.92 2.07
N ASN A 23 -25.13 2.66 2.62
CA ASN A 23 -24.84 3.88 3.38
C ASN A 23 -24.12 3.59 4.71
N GLN A 24 -24.49 2.52 5.42
CA GLN A 24 -23.80 2.10 6.65
C GLN A 24 -22.36 1.65 6.39
N ILE A 25 -22.10 0.95 5.28
CA ILE A 25 -20.73 0.61 4.85
C ILE A 25 -19.92 1.89 4.61
N ARG A 26 -20.47 2.85 3.85
CA ARG A 26 -19.78 4.12 3.56
C ARG A 26 -19.49 4.94 4.82
N LEU A 27 -20.40 4.99 5.78
CA LEU A 27 -20.17 5.67 7.06
C LEU A 27 -19.07 4.98 7.87
N ALA A 28 -18.99 3.65 7.84
CA ALA A 28 -17.92 2.90 8.50
C ALA A 28 -16.56 3.06 7.80
N GLU A 29 -16.52 3.15 6.46
CA GLU A 29 -15.31 3.48 5.69
C GLU A 29 -14.73 4.83 6.13
N PHE A 30 -15.56 5.89 6.19
CA PHE A 30 -15.10 7.21 6.65
C PHE A 30 -14.51 7.21 8.08
N VAL A 31 -15.10 6.45 9.01
CA VAL A 31 -14.58 6.31 10.38
C VAL A 31 -13.25 5.56 10.39
N LEU A 32 -13.08 4.53 9.54
CA LEU A 32 -11.83 3.78 9.42
C LEU A 32 -10.70 4.58 8.75
N ASP A 33 -11.04 5.48 7.82
CA ASP A 33 -10.06 6.37 7.18
C ASP A 33 -9.56 7.46 8.13
N ASP A 34 -10.45 8.06 8.95
CA ASP A 34 -10.07 9.04 9.97
C ASP A 34 -9.17 8.41 11.06
N GLU A 35 -9.56 7.23 11.55
CA GLU A 35 -8.79 6.47 12.55
C GLU A 35 -7.38 6.11 12.05
N GLN A 36 -7.25 5.70 10.78
CA GLN A 36 -5.96 5.46 10.13
C GLN A 36 -5.12 6.73 9.94
N ASN A 37 -5.76 7.87 9.66
CA ASN A 37 -5.05 9.14 9.53
C ASN A 37 -4.45 9.57 10.88
N VAL A 38 -5.22 9.43 11.97
CA VAL A 38 -4.74 9.70 13.33
C VAL A 38 -3.62 8.71 13.74
N GLU A 39 -3.71 7.42 13.38
CA GLU A 39 -2.62 6.44 13.62
C GLU A 39 -1.31 6.86 12.93
N ARG A 40 -1.37 7.33 11.68
CA ARG A 40 -0.19 7.83 10.95
C ARG A 40 0.39 9.07 11.63
N VAL A 41 -0.43 10.08 11.92
CA VAL A 41 0.02 11.31 12.60
C VAL A 41 0.64 10.99 13.96
N PHE A 42 0.07 10.07 14.75
CA PHE A 42 0.66 9.63 16.01
C PHE A 42 2.01 8.94 15.80
N THR A 43 2.12 8.08 14.79
CA THR A 43 3.35 7.35 14.45
C THR A 43 4.47 8.28 14.00
N ASP A 44 4.15 9.26 13.15
CA ASP A 44 5.12 10.23 12.62
C ASP A 44 5.60 11.17 13.74
N LEU A 45 4.70 11.67 14.59
CA LEU A 45 5.04 12.53 15.73
C LEU A 45 5.87 11.79 16.79
N SER A 46 5.57 10.52 17.06
CA SER A 46 6.35 9.71 18.02
C SER A 46 7.75 9.39 17.49
N TRP A 47 7.90 9.13 16.19
CA TRP A 47 9.21 8.97 15.57
C TRP A 47 10.04 10.26 15.56
N ALA A 48 9.41 11.40 15.21
CA ALA A 48 10.05 12.72 15.27
C ALA A 48 10.47 13.10 16.70
N LEU A 49 9.69 12.72 17.71
CA LEU A 49 10.05 12.87 19.11
C LEU A 49 11.29 12.03 19.48
N THR A 50 11.31 10.73 19.14
CA THR A 50 12.48 9.86 19.37
C THR A 50 13.76 10.43 18.73
N LEU A 51 13.67 10.98 17.50
CA LEU A 51 14.78 11.69 16.87
C LEU A 51 15.19 12.96 17.62
N THR A 52 14.23 13.72 18.14
CA THR A 52 14.51 14.96 18.90
C THR A 52 15.20 14.66 20.23
N ILE A 53 14.84 13.57 20.91
CA ILE A 53 15.56 13.05 22.09
C ILE A 53 17.00 12.65 21.71
N GLY A 54 17.19 12.05 20.54
CA GLY A 54 18.52 11.77 19.99
C GLY A 54 19.37 13.03 19.74
N ASN A 55 18.77 14.07 19.16
CA ASN A 55 19.42 15.37 18.91
C ASN A 55 19.75 16.11 20.21
N LEU A 56 18.86 16.07 21.20
CA LEU A 56 19.08 16.58 22.56
C LEU A 56 20.34 15.97 23.18
N ARG A 57 20.44 14.64 23.17
CA ARG A 57 21.64 13.92 23.67
C ARG A 57 22.91 14.33 22.91
N GLY A 58 22.82 14.47 21.59
CA GLY A 58 23.94 14.95 20.76
C GLY A 58 24.41 16.37 21.16
N ALA A 59 23.47 17.27 21.43
CA ALA A 59 23.77 18.63 21.89
C ALA A 59 24.37 18.66 23.31
N GLN A 60 23.90 17.81 24.23
CA GLN A 60 24.50 17.67 25.57
C GLN A 60 25.94 17.16 25.51
N GLN A 61 26.24 16.20 24.63
CA GLN A 61 27.60 15.71 24.42
C GLN A 61 28.51 16.75 23.76
N ALA A 62 28.00 17.50 22.77
CA ALA A 62 28.76 18.57 22.11
C ALA A 62 29.05 19.76 23.05
N TYR A 63 28.15 20.02 24.00
CA TYR A 63 28.29 21.07 25.02
C TYR A 63 29.51 20.90 25.94
N VAL A 64 29.84 19.66 26.34
CA VAL A 64 31.03 19.36 27.17
C VAL A 64 32.29 19.01 26.37
N ALA A 65 32.19 18.97 25.03
CA ALA A 65 33.32 18.61 24.17
C ALA A 65 34.34 19.76 24.05
N ALA A 66 35.63 19.43 24.20
CA ALA A 66 36.72 20.40 24.13
C ALA A 66 36.74 21.14 22.78
N GLY A 67 36.80 22.48 22.83
CA GLY A 67 36.84 23.34 21.65
C GLY A 67 35.48 23.65 21.01
N GLN A 68 34.37 23.24 21.62
CA GLN A 68 33.01 23.62 21.21
C GLN A 68 32.52 24.89 21.91
N ASP A 69 31.56 25.60 21.32
CA ASP A 69 30.94 26.77 21.96
C ASP A 69 29.87 26.35 22.98
N GLN A 70 30.19 26.57 24.25
CA GLN A 70 29.37 26.18 25.39
C GLN A 70 27.96 26.82 25.37
N VAL A 71 27.87 28.09 24.96
CA VAL A 71 26.63 28.88 25.03
C VAL A 71 25.68 28.50 23.88
N TYR A 72 26.23 28.26 22.70
CA TYR A 72 25.52 27.74 21.55
C TYR A 72 24.86 26.38 21.87
N TRP A 73 25.64 25.43 22.43
CA TRP A 73 25.12 24.10 22.69
C TRP A 73 24.13 24.04 23.86
N THR A 74 24.32 24.81 24.95
CA THR A 74 23.29 24.94 26.00
C THR A 74 21.98 25.54 25.49
N THR A 75 22.06 26.53 24.59
CA THR A 75 20.89 27.11 23.94
C THR A 75 20.16 26.08 23.07
N LYS A 76 20.92 25.24 22.34
CA LYS A 76 20.36 24.10 21.58
C LYS A 76 19.70 23.06 22.48
N VAL A 77 20.34 22.67 23.58
CA VAL A 77 19.77 21.72 24.56
C VAL A 77 18.44 22.23 25.10
N SER A 78 18.36 23.49 25.53
CA SER A 78 17.10 24.09 25.99
C SER A 78 16.01 24.09 24.91
N SER A 79 16.35 24.50 23.67
CA SER A 79 15.42 24.46 22.54
C SER A 79 14.91 23.04 22.22
N HIS A 80 15.76 22.02 22.35
CA HIS A 80 15.36 20.62 22.15
C HIS A 80 14.48 20.10 23.29
N LEU A 81 14.77 20.45 24.55
CA LEU A 81 13.91 20.10 25.71
C LEU A 81 12.51 20.68 25.54
N ASP A 82 12.39 21.95 25.19
CA ASP A 82 11.08 22.60 25.01
C ASP A 82 10.30 21.97 23.83
N THR A 83 10.99 21.61 22.74
CA THR A 83 10.39 20.86 21.61
C THR A 83 9.89 19.47 22.01
N VAL A 84 10.63 18.78 22.89
CA VAL A 84 10.27 17.48 23.45
C VAL A 84 9.02 17.57 24.33
N ASP A 85 8.96 18.58 25.21
CA ASP A 85 7.79 18.83 26.08
C ASP A 85 6.51 19.10 25.24
N ASP A 86 6.58 20.00 24.24
CA ASP A 86 5.46 20.28 23.33
C ASP A 86 5.01 19.02 22.55
N SER A 87 5.96 18.22 22.08
CA SER A 87 5.68 16.98 21.35
C SER A 87 5.00 15.92 22.22
N LEU A 88 5.45 15.76 23.48
CA LEU A 88 4.83 14.87 24.46
C LEU A 88 3.41 15.30 24.80
N VAL A 89 3.15 16.61 24.96
CA VAL A 89 1.80 17.16 25.18
C VAL A 89 0.90 16.89 23.97
N ASN A 90 1.41 17.04 22.74
CA ASN A 90 0.64 16.77 21.52
C ASN A 90 0.32 15.28 21.36
N LEU A 91 1.30 14.38 21.57
CA LEU A 91 1.06 12.92 21.56
C LEU A 91 0.04 12.51 22.63
N ARG A 92 0.12 13.08 23.83
CA ARG A 92 -0.82 12.78 24.94
C ARG A 92 -2.26 13.20 24.61
N ARG A 93 -2.47 14.19 23.73
CA ARG A 93 -3.80 14.60 23.23
C ARG A 93 -4.34 13.68 22.13
N LEU A 94 -3.46 13.00 21.39
CA LEU A 94 -3.80 12.08 20.31
C LEU A 94 -3.94 10.62 20.79
N ALA A 95 -3.32 10.28 21.92
CA ALA A 95 -3.39 8.95 22.53
C ALA A 95 -4.80 8.59 22.98
N THR A 96 -5.24 7.38 22.62
CA THR A 96 -6.54 6.81 23.00
C THR A 96 -6.40 5.65 23.98
N ALA A 97 -5.29 4.91 23.94
CA ALA A 97 -5.02 3.81 24.85
C ALA A 97 -4.59 4.32 26.24
N PRO A 98 -5.21 3.89 27.34
CA PRO A 98 -4.80 4.30 28.70
C PRO A 98 -3.33 4.01 29.01
N ALA A 99 -2.81 2.86 28.54
CA ALA A 99 -1.40 2.48 28.67
C ALA A 99 -0.46 3.40 27.86
N SER A 100 -0.91 3.93 26.72
CA SER A 100 -0.15 4.92 25.93
C SER A 100 -0.08 6.26 26.69
N VAL A 101 -1.19 6.70 27.27
CA VAL A 101 -1.25 7.91 28.13
C VAL A 101 -0.38 7.76 29.38
N GLU A 102 -0.29 6.56 29.98
CA GLU A 102 0.60 6.27 31.10
C GLU A 102 2.08 6.31 30.66
N ALA A 103 2.44 5.61 29.59
CA ALA A 103 3.81 5.57 29.05
C ALA A 103 4.31 6.96 28.63
N LEU A 104 3.48 7.78 27.95
CA LEU A 104 3.82 9.18 27.65
C LEU A 104 4.00 10.02 28.93
N GLY A 105 3.31 9.68 30.02
CA GLY A 105 3.53 10.30 31.33
C GLY A 105 4.88 9.91 31.94
N ALA A 106 5.28 8.64 31.83
CA ALA A 106 6.59 8.17 32.26
C ALA A 106 7.73 8.76 31.41
N ALA A 107 7.51 8.95 30.10
CA ALA A 107 8.44 9.67 29.23
C ALA A 107 8.62 11.14 29.67
N ALA A 108 7.51 11.86 29.94
CA ALA A 108 7.57 13.23 30.45
C ALA A 108 8.29 13.32 31.81
N GLY A 109 8.06 12.36 32.72
CA GLY A 109 8.81 12.26 33.98
C GLY A 109 10.31 12.14 33.76
N ALA A 110 10.75 11.25 32.87
CA ALA A 110 12.17 11.08 32.53
C ALA A 110 12.78 12.34 31.88
N ILE A 111 12.01 13.15 31.15
CA ILE A 111 12.46 14.44 30.60
C ILE A 111 12.58 15.53 31.69
N VAL A 112 11.69 15.53 32.69
CA VAL A 112 11.82 16.41 33.87
C VAL A 112 13.08 16.06 34.65
N ASP A 113 13.33 14.78 34.90
CA ASP A 113 14.56 14.30 35.55
C ASP A 113 15.81 14.66 34.71
N LEU A 114 15.73 14.55 33.38
CA LEU A 114 16.81 14.93 32.45
C LEU A 114 17.08 16.44 32.49
N ARG A 115 16.05 17.29 32.59
CA ARG A 115 16.19 18.75 32.73
C ARG A 115 16.88 19.12 34.05
N ALA A 116 16.50 18.47 35.17
CA ALA A 116 17.15 18.66 36.47
C ALA A 116 18.59 18.09 36.55
N MET A 117 18.92 17.08 35.74
CA MET A 117 20.28 16.61 35.52
C MET A 117 21.09 17.64 34.71
N ASP A 118 20.52 18.15 33.62
CA ASP A 118 21.16 19.12 32.73
C ASP A 118 21.50 20.44 33.45
N GLU A 119 20.62 20.91 34.33
CA GLU A 119 20.89 22.08 35.19
C GLU A 119 22.12 21.87 36.10
N ARG A 120 22.26 20.68 36.71
CA ARG A 120 23.45 20.32 37.52
C ARG A 120 24.71 20.19 36.66
N ALA A 121 24.61 19.60 35.46
CA ALA A 121 25.72 19.56 34.52
C ALA A 121 26.19 20.97 34.11
N ARG A 122 25.24 21.89 33.91
CA ARG A 122 25.52 23.31 33.64
C ARG A 122 26.22 24.00 34.80
N GLU A 123 25.80 23.76 36.04
CA GLU A 123 26.48 24.27 37.22
C GLU A 123 27.94 23.79 37.28
N HIS A 124 28.20 22.49 37.10
CA HIS A 124 29.56 21.94 37.13
C HIS A 124 30.47 22.50 36.03
N ALA A 125 29.98 22.65 34.79
CA ALA A 125 30.79 23.26 33.73
C ALA A 125 31.08 24.74 34.00
N ASN A 126 30.11 25.51 34.52
CA ASN A 126 30.28 26.91 34.89
C ASN A 126 31.25 27.09 36.08
N LEU A 127 31.40 26.08 36.93
CA LEU A 127 32.39 26.01 38.01
C LEU A 127 33.77 25.51 37.56
N GLU A 128 34.03 25.48 36.24
CA GLU A 128 35.26 24.96 35.62
C GLU A 128 35.54 23.48 35.95
N GLN A 129 34.50 22.67 36.16
CA GLN A 129 34.57 21.22 36.44
C GLN A 129 34.00 20.38 35.27
N PRO A 130 34.54 20.50 34.03
CA PRO A 130 33.98 19.85 32.85
C PRO A 130 33.99 18.32 32.92
N LEU A 131 34.92 17.72 33.69
CA LEU A 131 34.96 16.27 33.89
C LEU A 131 33.73 15.75 34.65
N LEU A 132 33.24 16.50 35.64
CA LEU A 132 32.07 16.11 36.44
C LEU A 132 30.77 16.36 35.67
N ALA A 133 30.69 17.45 34.90
CA ALA A 133 29.60 17.68 33.95
C ALA A 133 29.54 16.58 32.87
N SER A 134 30.71 16.17 32.35
CA SER A 134 30.83 15.07 31.38
C SER A 134 30.36 13.75 31.98
N ASP A 135 30.85 13.37 33.17
CA ASP A 135 30.45 12.11 33.83
C ASP A 135 28.92 12.01 34.00
N LEU A 136 28.28 13.10 34.45
CA LEU A 136 26.83 13.18 34.61
C LEU A 136 26.06 13.06 33.28
N ILE A 137 26.55 13.70 32.20
CA ILE A 137 25.93 13.65 30.87
C ILE A 137 26.10 12.28 30.20
N PHE A 138 27.27 11.65 30.33
CA PHE A 138 27.55 10.35 29.71
C PHE A 138 26.95 9.16 30.49
N THR A 139 26.66 9.34 31.79
CA THR A 139 26.00 8.34 32.65
C THR A 139 24.50 8.64 32.79
N ASP A 140 24.09 9.48 33.75
CA ASP A 140 22.68 9.79 34.05
C ASP A 140 21.93 10.31 32.81
N GLY A 141 22.54 11.21 32.04
CA GLY A 141 21.92 11.79 30.85
C GLY A 141 21.62 10.78 29.74
N LEU A 142 22.49 9.78 29.57
CA LEU A 142 22.27 8.69 28.62
C LEU A 142 21.12 7.79 29.08
N GLU A 143 21.08 7.42 30.36
CA GLU A 143 20.03 6.57 30.92
C GLU A 143 18.65 7.25 30.87
N LEU A 144 18.57 8.51 31.28
CA LEU A 144 17.31 9.28 31.29
C LEU A 144 16.76 9.51 29.88
N ALA A 145 17.62 9.86 28.90
CA ALA A 145 17.22 10.00 27.51
C ALA A 145 16.76 8.66 26.90
N ALA A 146 17.48 7.55 27.18
CA ALA A 146 17.08 6.22 26.73
C ALA A 146 15.74 5.77 27.35
N ARG A 147 15.53 6.06 28.65
CA ARG A 147 14.27 5.80 29.36
C ARG A 147 13.11 6.60 28.80
N ALA A 148 13.31 7.86 28.44
CA ALA A 148 12.29 8.67 27.77
C ALA A 148 11.91 8.07 26.41
N ALA A 149 12.90 7.77 25.55
CA ALA A 149 12.67 7.17 24.24
C ALA A 149 11.97 5.80 24.32
N ALA A 150 12.38 4.93 25.25
CA ALA A 150 11.74 3.62 25.45
C ALA A 150 10.26 3.73 25.85
N ASN A 151 9.89 4.75 26.62
CA ASN A 151 8.49 5.00 26.99
C ASN A 151 7.67 5.61 25.83
N VAL A 152 8.28 6.41 24.95
CA VAL A 152 7.64 6.86 23.69
C VAL A 152 7.36 5.68 22.76
N GLU A 153 8.30 4.75 22.63
CA GLU A 153 8.12 3.53 21.83
C GLU A 153 7.06 2.59 22.43
N LEU A 154 7.02 2.45 23.78
CA LEU A 154 5.96 1.71 24.46
C LEU A 154 4.57 2.32 24.22
N ALA A 155 4.46 3.66 24.25
CA ALA A 155 3.23 4.36 23.92
C ALA A 155 2.79 4.08 22.47
N ARG A 156 3.72 4.16 21.51
CA ARG A 156 3.50 3.84 20.10
C ARG A 156 3.03 2.41 19.88
N ALA A 157 3.66 1.43 20.53
CA ALA A 157 3.28 0.02 20.43
C ALA A 157 1.88 -0.27 21.03
N THR A 158 1.57 0.31 22.20
CA THR A 158 0.27 0.12 22.88
C THR A 158 -0.88 0.82 22.16
N GLU A 159 -0.65 2.02 21.62
CA GLU A 159 -1.61 2.73 20.77
C GLU A 159 -1.91 1.94 19.48
N ARG A 160 -0.87 1.52 18.75
CA ARG A 160 -0.99 0.71 17.52
C ARG A 160 -1.73 -0.60 17.78
N THR A 161 -1.45 -1.29 18.89
CA THR A 161 -2.14 -2.54 19.25
C THR A 161 -3.63 -2.28 19.49
N THR A 162 -3.95 -1.27 20.31
CA THR A 162 -5.33 -0.90 20.66
C THR A 162 -6.17 -0.54 19.43
N ARG A 163 -5.63 0.27 18.52
CA ARG A 163 -6.31 0.64 17.26
C ARG A 163 -6.49 -0.54 16.31
N ASN A 164 -5.53 -1.47 16.25
CA ASN A 164 -5.70 -2.69 15.48
C ASN A 164 -6.76 -3.63 16.09
N ASP A 165 -6.95 -3.64 17.41
CA ASP A 165 -8.04 -4.36 18.07
C ASP A 165 -9.42 -3.72 17.77
N THR A 166 -9.55 -2.38 17.81
CA THR A 166 -10.81 -1.70 17.48
C THR A 166 -11.21 -1.89 16.01
N ILE A 167 -10.26 -1.80 15.08
CA ILE A 167 -10.49 -2.09 13.64
C ILE A 167 -10.93 -3.55 13.45
N ARG A 168 -10.30 -4.52 14.14
CA ARG A 168 -10.71 -5.93 14.08
C ARG A 168 -12.12 -6.15 14.63
N ALA A 169 -12.49 -5.51 15.74
CA ALA A 169 -13.85 -5.57 16.31
C ALA A 169 -14.92 -4.94 15.38
N ALA A 170 -14.59 -3.83 14.72
CA ALA A 170 -15.47 -3.19 13.73
C ALA A 170 -15.68 -4.08 12.49
N ARG A 171 -14.63 -4.73 11.98
CA ARG A 171 -14.76 -5.68 10.85
C ARG A 171 -15.57 -6.93 11.23
N ALA A 172 -15.40 -7.46 12.45
CA ALA A 172 -16.14 -8.62 12.94
C ALA A 172 -17.66 -8.38 13.08
N THR A 173 -18.08 -7.13 13.30
CA THR A 173 -19.52 -6.76 13.35
C THR A 173 -20.12 -6.53 11.96
N GLN A 174 -19.32 -6.22 10.94
CA GLN A 174 -19.81 -6.08 9.55
C GLN A 174 -20.12 -7.42 8.86
N THR A 175 -19.33 -8.47 9.12
CA THR A 175 -19.52 -9.79 8.49
C THR A 175 -20.85 -10.44 8.85
N THR A 176 -21.32 -10.25 10.09
CA THR A 176 -22.63 -10.75 10.54
C THR A 176 -23.80 -10.01 9.90
N MET A 177 -23.63 -8.72 9.58
CA MET A 177 -24.66 -7.89 8.95
C MET A 177 -24.81 -8.18 7.45
N LEU A 178 -23.71 -8.47 6.74
CA LEU A 178 -23.73 -8.86 5.32
C LEU A 178 -24.41 -10.23 5.08
N ALA A 179 -24.27 -11.17 6.02
CA ALA A 179 -24.94 -12.47 5.96
C ALA A 179 -26.48 -12.35 5.96
N LEU A 180 -27.02 -11.36 6.68
CA LEU A 180 -28.46 -11.09 6.77
C LEU A 180 -29.02 -10.41 5.49
N SER A 181 -28.25 -9.55 4.82
CA SER A 181 -28.70 -8.92 3.57
C SER A 181 -28.65 -9.88 2.38
N ALA A 182 -27.63 -10.73 2.29
CA ALA A 182 -27.50 -11.72 1.23
C ALA A 182 -28.66 -12.73 1.23
N SER A 183 -29.02 -13.24 2.42
CA SER A 183 -30.14 -14.18 2.57
C SER A 183 -31.50 -13.56 2.23
N ALA A 184 -31.73 -12.28 2.54
CA ALA A 184 -32.92 -11.55 2.10
C ALA A 184 -33.02 -11.38 0.57
N ALA A 185 -31.90 -11.12 -0.10
CA ALA A 185 -31.85 -11.02 -1.57
C ALA A 185 -32.12 -12.37 -2.26
N VAL A 186 -31.54 -13.46 -1.75
CA VAL A 186 -31.82 -14.83 -2.25
C VAL A 186 -33.30 -15.21 -2.04
N LEU A 187 -33.88 -14.87 -0.88
CA LEU A 187 -35.31 -15.12 -0.60
C LEU A 187 -36.23 -14.35 -1.57
N ALA A 188 -35.91 -13.09 -1.86
CA ALA A 188 -36.65 -12.29 -2.83
C ALA A 188 -36.54 -12.89 -4.26
N MET A 189 -35.36 -13.37 -4.64
CA MET A 189 -35.12 -14.02 -5.94
C MET A 189 -35.94 -15.32 -6.08
N LEU A 190 -35.99 -16.15 -5.03
CA LEU A 190 -36.83 -17.35 -4.97
C LEU A 190 -38.34 -17.03 -5.08
N LEU A 191 -38.82 -15.97 -4.42
CA LEU A 191 -40.23 -15.55 -4.48
C LEU A 191 -40.62 -14.88 -5.82
N LEU A 192 -39.64 -14.36 -6.57
CA LEU A 192 -39.85 -13.75 -7.89
C LEU A 192 -39.82 -14.77 -9.04
N ALA A 193 -39.21 -15.93 -8.84
CA ALA A 193 -39.12 -17.01 -9.82
C ALA A 193 -40.50 -17.34 -10.43
N PRO A 194 -40.64 -17.34 -11.77
CA PRO A 194 -41.90 -17.71 -12.41
C PRO A 194 -42.09 -19.22 -12.31
N MET A 195 -43.04 -19.67 -11.49
CA MET A 195 -43.54 -21.06 -11.56
C MET A 195 -44.08 -21.31 -12.98
N ALA A 196 -43.28 -21.97 -13.81
CA ALA A 196 -43.74 -22.55 -15.06
C ALA A 196 -44.82 -23.57 -14.71
N SER A 197 -46.06 -23.31 -15.10
CA SER A 197 -47.17 -24.22 -14.81
C SER A 197 -46.98 -25.48 -15.64
N GLN A 198 -46.46 -26.53 -15.00
CA GLN A 198 -46.13 -27.78 -15.66
C GLN A 198 -47.44 -28.44 -16.11
N LYS A 199 -47.71 -28.36 -17.41
CA LYS A 199 -48.96 -28.83 -18.01
C LYS A 199 -49.07 -30.33 -17.80
N ARG A 200 -49.93 -30.73 -16.87
CA ARG A 200 -50.26 -32.11 -16.55
C ARG A 200 -50.79 -32.81 -17.81
N ALA A 201 -49.97 -33.68 -18.40
CA ALA A 201 -50.38 -34.61 -19.43
C ALA A 201 -50.25 -36.02 -18.84
N SER A 202 -51.39 -36.62 -18.47
CA SER A 202 -51.45 -38.04 -18.19
C SER A 202 -51.56 -38.78 -19.53
N ALA A 203 -50.58 -39.63 -19.83
CA ALA A 203 -50.72 -40.73 -20.76
C ALA A 203 -50.27 -41.98 -20.01
N PHE A 204 -51.23 -42.81 -19.63
CA PHE A 204 -50.99 -44.07 -18.94
C PHE A 204 -51.30 -45.17 -19.95
N GLU A 205 -50.28 -45.67 -20.63
CA GLU A 205 -50.38 -46.95 -21.34
C GLU A 205 -49.02 -47.65 -21.31
N SER A 206 -49.04 -48.86 -20.76
CA SER A 206 -47.87 -49.69 -20.50
C SER A 206 -47.52 -50.51 -21.73
N LEU A 207 -46.25 -50.49 -22.14
CA LEU A 207 -45.63 -51.61 -22.83
C LEU A 207 -44.30 -51.94 -22.16
N ASP A 208 -44.10 -53.24 -21.97
CA ASP A 208 -42.94 -53.87 -21.36
C ASP A 208 -41.80 -54.05 -22.38
N GLU A 209 -40.69 -54.64 -21.92
CA GLU A 209 -39.55 -55.19 -22.69
C GLU A 209 -38.46 -54.26 -23.28
N ALA A 210 -37.22 -54.46 -22.77
CA ALA A 210 -35.89 -54.31 -23.40
C ALA A 210 -35.49 -52.92 -24.01
N SER A 211 -34.28 -52.36 -23.86
CA SER A 211 -33.05 -52.63 -23.09
C SER A 211 -32.19 -51.33 -23.14
N SER A 212 -31.06 -51.11 -22.47
CA SER A 212 -30.20 -51.99 -21.65
C SER A 212 -29.47 -51.22 -20.52
N SER A 213 -28.72 -51.97 -19.72
CA SER A 213 -27.82 -51.65 -18.61
C SER A 213 -26.81 -50.49 -18.74
N GLU A 214 -26.58 -49.84 -17.58
CA GLU A 214 -25.26 -49.55 -16.94
C GLU A 214 -24.31 -48.48 -17.54
N ASP A 215 -23.46 -47.80 -16.76
CA ASP A 215 -23.46 -47.45 -15.32
C ASP A 215 -22.60 -46.17 -15.13
N ARG A 216 -22.68 -45.59 -13.93
CA ARG A 216 -21.97 -44.42 -13.37
C ARG A 216 -20.61 -44.07 -13.99
N LEU A 217 -20.43 -42.79 -14.32
CA LEU A 217 -19.12 -42.16 -14.49
C LEU A 217 -18.83 -41.16 -13.37
N THR A 218 -17.82 -41.46 -12.56
CA THR A 218 -17.14 -40.50 -11.67
C THR A 218 -15.68 -40.38 -12.07
N LEU A 219 -15.23 -39.14 -12.31
CA LEU A 219 -13.88 -38.60 -12.06
C LEU A 219 -12.67 -39.56 -12.24
N ALA A 220 -11.80 -39.29 -13.22
CA ALA A 220 -10.67 -38.35 -13.05
C ALA A 220 -9.58 -38.48 -14.14
N HIS A 221 -8.74 -37.44 -14.19
CA HIS A 221 -7.29 -37.47 -14.46
C HIS A 221 -6.73 -37.60 -15.91
N LEU A 222 -5.82 -36.65 -16.21
CA LEU A 222 -4.59 -36.76 -17.02
C LEU A 222 -4.72 -37.07 -18.54
N ASP A 223 -3.78 -36.68 -19.43
CA ASP A 223 -2.67 -35.71 -19.29
C ASP A 223 -2.27 -35.09 -20.66
N LEU A 224 -1.47 -34.03 -20.57
CA LEU A 224 -0.52 -33.44 -21.52
C LEU A 224 -0.25 -34.08 -22.93
N THR A 225 -0.51 -33.30 -23.99
CA THR A 225 0.38 -33.02 -25.18
C THR A 225 0.83 -34.19 -26.10
N PRO A 226 1.59 -33.99 -27.22
CA PRO A 226 1.83 -32.78 -28.05
C PRO A 226 1.56 -32.98 -29.59
N ASP A 227 1.65 -31.87 -30.32
CA ASP A 227 2.18 -31.68 -31.70
C ASP A 227 1.74 -32.52 -32.94
N ASP A 228 1.21 -31.75 -33.92
CA ASP A 228 1.75 -31.53 -35.27
C ASP A 228 0.97 -31.97 -36.54
N ALA A 229 1.30 -31.25 -37.61
CA ALA A 229 1.27 -31.62 -39.03
C ALA A 229 0.00 -31.42 -39.90
N THR A 230 -0.14 -30.16 -40.35
CA THR A 230 -0.15 -29.75 -41.79
C THR A 230 -1.36 -30.01 -42.73
N SER A 231 -1.68 -28.93 -43.47
CA SER A 231 -2.26 -28.85 -44.84
C SER A 231 -3.76 -29.02 -45.09
N ALA A 232 -4.40 -27.91 -45.45
CA ALA A 232 -4.87 -27.71 -46.83
C ALA A 232 -4.98 -26.20 -47.17
N ALA A 233 -4.54 -25.80 -48.37
CA ALA A 233 -4.57 -24.42 -48.84
C ALA A 233 -5.95 -24.00 -49.41
N GLY A 234 -6.22 -22.68 -49.46
CA GLY A 234 -7.48 -22.13 -49.95
C GLY A 234 -7.51 -20.60 -50.06
N ASP A 235 -6.79 -20.06 -51.05
CA ASP A 235 -6.91 -18.71 -51.64
C ASP A 235 -8.40 -18.29 -51.90
N VAL A 236 -8.84 -17.03 -52.00
CA VAL A 236 -8.19 -15.69 -52.17
C VAL A 236 -9.22 -14.58 -51.80
N PRO A 237 -8.86 -13.27 -51.63
CA PRO A 237 -9.66 -12.29 -50.88
C PRO A 237 -10.63 -11.43 -51.72
N LEU A 238 -11.44 -10.60 -51.04
CA LEU A 238 -12.08 -9.42 -51.63
C LEU A 238 -11.90 -8.17 -50.72
N ALA A 239 -11.74 -7.01 -51.35
CA ALA A 239 -11.25 -5.79 -50.71
C ALA A 239 -12.35 -4.84 -50.17
N SER A 240 -11.94 -3.99 -49.23
CA SER A 240 -12.17 -2.53 -49.12
C SER A 240 -13.09 -1.85 -50.17
N PRO A 241 -13.86 -0.78 -49.83
CA PRO A 241 -13.28 0.34 -49.10
C PRO A 241 -14.14 1.18 -48.13
N SER A 242 -13.37 1.99 -47.40
CA SER A 242 -13.68 3.17 -46.58
C SER A 242 -14.83 4.07 -47.05
N LEU A 243 -15.51 4.67 -46.06
CA LEU A 243 -16.03 6.04 -46.17
C LEU A 243 -15.19 6.99 -45.32
N ARG A 244 -14.58 7.99 -45.98
CA ARG A 244 -13.97 9.17 -45.36
C ARG A 244 -15.05 10.25 -45.20
N SER A 245 -14.97 11.07 -44.16
CA SER A 245 -14.87 12.55 -44.24
C SER A 245 -15.02 13.12 -42.82
N SER A 246 -13.92 13.57 -42.21
CA SER A 246 -13.46 14.98 -42.19
C SER A 246 -14.21 15.83 -41.15
N ALA A 247 -13.67 16.04 -39.95
CA ALA A 247 -12.46 16.81 -39.61
C ALA A 247 -12.74 18.30 -39.41
N GLY A 248 -12.31 18.78 -38.25
CA GLY A 248 -12.40 20.18 -37.85
C GLY A 248 -11.55 20.47 -36.62
N SER A 249 -10.24 20.26 -36.68
CA SER A 249 -9.26 21.24 -36.14
C SER A 249 -7.82 20.92 -36.52
N GLN A 250 -7.22 21.82 -37.29
CA GLN A 250 -5.83 22.28 -37.22
C GLN A 250 -4.72 21.23 -36.91
N ALA A 251 -4.26 20.57 -37.98
CA ALA A 251 -2.86 20.18 -38.11
C ALA A 251 -2.21 20.96 -39.26
N ALA A 252 -1.46 22.01 -38.91
CA ALA A 252 -0.45 22.66 -39.76
C ALA A 252 0.48 23.38 -38.77
N LYS A 253 1.59 22.78 -38.33
CA LYS A 253 2.79 22.39 -39.09
C LYS A 253 3.69 21.72 -38.03
N VAL A 254 4.23 20.51 -38.19
CA VAL A 254 5.26 20.08 -39.15
C VAL A 254 5.06 18.60 -39.47
N ALA A 255 5.08 18.22 -40.75
CA ALA A 255 5.32 16.84 -41.16
C ALA A 255 6.81 16.71 -41.53
N ALA A 256 7.58 15.99 -40.72
CA ALA A 256 8.91 15.48 -41.05
C ALA A 256 9.34 14.45 -39.98
N GLY A 257 9.52 13.18 -40.37
CA GLY A 257 10.02 12.14 -39.46
C GLY A 257 9.04 10.97 -39.26
N GLN A 258 8.89 10.12 -40.28
CA GLN A 258 8.65 8.71 -40.00
C GLN A 258 9.95 8.16 -39.40
N SER A 259 9.89 7.63 -38.19
CA SER A 259 10.95 6.80 -37.63
C SER A 259 10.40 5.40 -37.39
N ASP A 260 10.79 4.45 -38.23
CA ASP A 260 10.76 3.01 -37.91
C ASP A 260 11.83 2.74 -36.85
N GLY A 261 11.63 3.31 -35.66
CA GLY A 261 12.52 3.25 -34.53
C GLY A 261 11.73 2.90 -33.28
N GLU A 262 12.34 2.05 -32.45
CA GLU A 262 11.89 1.73 -31.09
C GLU A 262 11.36 2.99 -30.38
N PRO A 263 10.14 2.96 -29.79
CA PRO A 263 9.54 4.14 -29.19
C PRO A 263 10.39 4.64 -28.02
N LYS A 264 10.75 5.93 -28.06
CA LYS A 264 11.67 6.56 -27.10
C LYS A 264 10.96 7.65 -26.30
N PRO A 265 10.87 7.51 -24.97
CA PRO A 265 10.41 8.58 -24.09
C PRO A 265 11.28 9.84 -24.23
N ASP A 266 10.68 11.02 -24.03
CA ASP A 266 11.44 12.26 -23.97
C ASP A 266 12.24 12.33 -22.65
N LEU A 267 13.56 12.23 -22.76
CA LEU A 267 14.47 12.29 -21.61
C LEU A 267 14.44 13.64 -20.89
N ARG A 268 14.03 14.74 -21.55
CA ARG A 268 13.81 16.02 -20.86
C ARG A 268 12.57 15.95 -19.99
N ALA A 269 11.43 15.52 -20.55
CA ALA A 269 10.21 15.31 -19.77
C ALA A 269 10.41 14.33 -18.60
N ALA A 270 11.24 13.29 -18.79
CA ALA A 270 11.64 12.38 -17.71
C ALA A 270 12.47 13.07 -16.62
N ALA A 271 13.45 13.90 -16.97
CA ALA A 271 14.27 14.63 -16.01
C ALA A 271 13.46 15.69 -15.23
N ASP A 272 12.56 16.40 -15.91
CA ASP A 272 11.65 17.36 -15.31
C ASP A 272 10.70 16.63 -14.32
N LEU A 273 10.13 15.49 -14.72
CA LEU A 273 9.31 14.64 -13.85
C LEU A 273 10.08 14.15 -12.61
N CYS A 274 11.34 13.73 -12.74
CA CYS A 274 12.18 13.35 -11.59
C CYS A 274 12.45 14.54 -10.65
N THR A 275 12.63 15.73 -11.21
CA THR A 275 12.85 16.96 -10.43
C THR A 275 11.60 17.30 -9.62
N ASP A 276 10.43 17.27 -10.25
CA ASP A 276 9.16 17.53 -9.59
C ASP A 276 8.84 16.47 -8.52
N LEU A 277 9.05 15.18 -8.81
CA LEU A 277 8.91 14.09 -7.83
C LEU A 277 9.80 14.29 -6.60
N SER A 278 11.01 14.85 -6.76
CA SER A 278 11.92 15.12 -5.64
C SER A 278 11.49 16.30 -4.75
N ALA A 279 10.60 17.16 -5.23
CA ALA A 279 10.09 18.33 -4.51
C ALA A 279 8.75 18.07 -3.81
N VAL A 280 8.09 16.93 -4.09
CA VAL A 280 6.79 16.58 -3.51
C VAL A 280 6.85 16.59 -1.99
N SER A 281 5.99 17.41 -1.39
CA SER A 281 5.77 17.46 0.07
C SER A 281 4.35 17.02 0.47
N ASP A 282 3.44 16.81 -0.49
CA ASP A 282 2.04 16.46 -0.26
C ASP A 282 1.59 15.34 -1.22
N THR A 283 0.95 14.28 -0.68
CA THR A 283 0.44 13.16 -1.47
C THR A 283 -0.66 13.55 -2.47
N ARG A 284 -1.28 14.73 -2.30
CA ARG A 284 -2.26 15.31 -3.24
C ARG A 284 -1.63 15.74 -4.57
N GLU A 285 -0.31 15.86 -4.66
CA GLU A 285 0.42 16.24 -5.88
C GLU A 285 0.73 15.02 -6.78
N LEU A 286 0.85 13.82 -6.20
CA LEU A 286 1.16 12.59 -6.94
C LEU A 286 0.22 12.26 -8.13
N PRO A 287 -1.11 12.46 -8.08
CA PRO A 287 -1.99 12.13 -9.19
C PRO A 287 -1.58 12.77 -10.53
N ALA A 288 -1.16 14.05 -10.49
CA ALA A 288 -0.74 14.80 -11.69
C ALA A 288 0.67 14.38 -12.17
N LEU A 289 1.54 13.94 -11.25
CA LEU A 289 2.85 13.41 -11.60
C LEU A 289 2.74 11.99 -12.18
N LEU A 290 1.78 11.18 -11.73
CA LEU A 290 1.48 9.87 -12.32
C LEU A 290 0.81 9.99 -13.70
N GLU A 291 0.00 11.01 -13.96
CA GLU A 291 -0.49 11.34 -15.31
C GLU A 291 0.67 11.60 -16.27
N ARG A 292 1.60 12.49 -15.90
CA ARG A 292 2.83 12.75 -16.68
C ARG A 292 3.72 11.52 -16.85
N ALA A 293 3.79 10.66 -15.83
CA ALA A 293 4.51 9.38 -15.93
C ALA A 293 3.83 8.42 -16.93
N ALA A 294 2.50 8.41 -16.98
CA ALA A 294 1.74 7.60 -17.93
C ALA A 294 1.96 8.10 -19.36
N ASP A 295 1.90 9.40 -19.59
CA ASP A 295 2.19 10.04 -20.88
C ASP A 295 3.62 9.70 -21.37
N LEU A 296 4.61 9.80 -20.48
CA LEU A 296 6.02 9.49 -20.78
C LEU A 296 6.22 8.04 -21.27
N MET A 297 5.38 7.11 -20.82
CA MET A 297 5.45 5.67 -21.12
C MET A 297 4.38 5.20 -22.12
N ASN A 298 3.52 6.09 -22.65
CA ASN A 298 2.30 5.74 -23.40
C ASN A 298 1.42 4.69 -22.67
N ALA A 299 1.31 4.82 -21.36
CA ALA A 299 0.53 3.92 -20.52
C ALA A 299 -0.96 4.31 -20.52
N SER A 300 -1.86 3.33 -20.65
CA SER A 300 -3.31 3.51 -20.43
C SER A 300 -3.67 3.64 -18.96
N GLY A 301 -2.86 3.05 -18.07
CA GLY A 301 -3.03 3.12 -16.63
C GLY A 301 -1.75 2.79 -15.86
N LEU A 302 -1.62 3.37 -14.68
CA LEU A 302 -0.53 3.09 -13.73
C LEU A 302 -1.14 2.74 -12.37
N ILE A 303 -0.52 1.82 -11.64
CA ILE A 303 -0.82 1.55 -10.22
C ILE A 303 0.50 1.44 -9.46
N VAL A 304 0.60 2.21 -8.37
CA VAL A 304 1.68 2.09 -7.39
C VAL A 304 1.17 1.16 -6.30
N TRP A 305 1.71 -0.05 -6.28
CA TRP A 305 1.49 -1.05 -5.25
C TRP A 305 2.49 -0.86 -4.13
N VAL A 306 2.04 -0.92 -2.88
CA VAL A 306 2.90 -0.86 -1.70
C VAL A 306 2.59 -2.07 -0.82
N LEU A 307 3.62 -2.63 -0.18
CA LEU A 307 3.42 -3.70 0.79
C LEU A 307 2.52 -3.23 1.94
N ASP A 308 1.58 -4.06 2.35
CA ASP A 308 0.76 -3.76 3.53
C ASP A 308 1.53 -3.98 4.84
N SER A 309 0.94 -3.54 5.96
CA SER A 309 1.54 -3.64 7.29
C SER A 309 1.64 -5.07 7.83
N THR A 310 1.08 -6.07 7.13
CA THR A 310 1.25 -7.50 7.47
C THR A 310 2.48 -8.09 6.78
N GLY A 311 2.98 -7.45 5.73
CA GLY A 311 4.11 -7.92 4.94
C GLY A 311 3.74 -8.97 3.89
N HIS A 312 2.47 -9.37 3.77
CA HIS A 312 2.05 -10.52 2.96
C HIS A 312 1.19 -10.18 1.74
N ALA A 313 0.78 -8.92 1.56
CA ALA A 313 0.06 -8.50 0.36
C ALA A 313 0.46 -7.10 -0.11
N LEU A 314 0.42 -6.92 -1.42
CA LEU A 314 0.60 -5.66 -2.14
C LEU A 314 -0.77 -5.00 -2.30
N ARG A 315 -0.98 -3.84 -1.69
CA ARG A 315 -2.19 -3.03 -1.85
C ARG A 315 -1.98 -1.91 -2.87
N PRO A 316 -2.98 -1.55 -3.70
CA PRO A 316 -2.90 -0.36 -4.53
C PRO A 316 -2.91 0.88 -3.61
N ALA A 317 -1.83 1.66 -3.63
CA ALA A 317 -1.71 2.88 -2.83
C ALA A 317 -2.27 4.10 -3.59
N ILE A 318 -2.00 4.16 -4.90
CA ILE A 318 -2.48 5.19 -5.81
C ILE A 318 -2.42 4.66 -7.25
N GLY A 319 -3.22 5.22 -8.16
CA GLY A 319 -3.14 4.90 -9.58
C GLY A 319 -3.66 6.03 -10.47
N HIS A 320 -3.32 5.92 -11.75
CA HIS A 320 -3.76 6.79 -12.85
C HIS A 320 -4.42 5.92 -13.94
N GLY A 321 -5.32 6.49 -14.76
CA GLY A 321 -6.04 5.78 -15.83
C GLY A 321 -7.25 4.95 -15.37
N TYR A 322 -7.36 4.66 -14.06
CA TYR A 322 -8.49 3.94 -13.47
C TYR A 322 -9.44 4.91 -12.74
N PRO A 323 -10.77 4.81 -12.92
CA PRO A 323 -11.71 5.56 -12.08
C PRO A 323 -11.57 5.09 -10.61
N PRO A 324 -11.75 5.96 -9.60
CA PRO A 324 -11.46 5.62 -8.19
C PRO A 324 -12.16 4.34 -7.69
N GLN A 325 -13.38 4.10 -8.20
CA GLN A 325 -14.20 2.92 -7.88
C GLN A 325 -13.68 1.62 -8.50
N ALA A 326 -12.86 1.68 -9.55
CA ALA A 326 -12.18 0.52 -10.13
C ALA A 326 -10.92 0.17 -9.33
N LEU A 327 -10.12 1.19 -8.94
CA LEU A 327 -8.92 0.97 -8.11
C LEU A 327 -9.28 0.26 -6.79
N ALA A 328 -10.37 0.68 -6.13
CA ALA A 328 -10.89 0.05 -4.92
C ALA A 328 -11.38 -1.41 -5.12
N ARG A 329 -11.75 -1.81 -6.35
CA ARG A 329 -12.20 -3.18 -6.66
C ARG A 329 -11.07 -4.14 -7.01
N ILE A 330 -9.91 -3.62 -7.41
CA ILE A 330 -8.74 -4.42 -7.77
C ILE A 330 -8.21 -5.20 -6.54
N GLY A 331 -8.35 -4.63 -5.34
CA GLY A 331 -8.01 -5.30 -4.08
C GLY A 331 -6.51 -5.49 -3.85
N SER A 332 -6.15 -6.17 -2.76
CA SER A 332 -4.76 -6.51 -2.46
C SER A 332 -4.34 -7.81 -3.17
N ILE A 333 -3.12 -7.84 -3.69
CA ILE A 333 -2.50 -9.00 -4.32
C ILE A 333 -1.58 -9.70 -3.30
N PRO A 334 -1.80 -10.98 -2.95
CA PRO A 334 -0.89 -11.74 -2.09
C PRO A 334 0.55 -11.78 -2.65
N GLU A 335 1.55 -11.65 -1.78
CA GLU A 335 2.96 -11.55 -2.19
C GLU A 335 3.48 -12.80 -2.92
N ASP A 336 2.85 -13.96 -2.71
CA ASP A 336 3.17 -15.27 -3.26
C ASP A 336 2.39 -15.61 -4.55
N SER A 337 1.41 -14.77 -4.92
CA SER A 337 0.49 -15.04 -6.03
C SER A 337 1.16 -15.17 -7.41
N SER A 338 0.48 -15.87 -8.32
CA SER A 338 0.95 -16.12 -9.69
C SER A 338 0.52 -15.02 -10.65
N ASN A 339 1.14 -13.84 -10.55
CA ASN A 339 1.00 -12.74 -11.50
C ASN A 339 2.30 -11.90 -11.59
N ALA A 340 2.40 -11.06 -12.62
CA ALA A 340 3.58 -10.26 -12.89
C ALA A 340 3.93 -9.26 -11.77
N THR A 341 2.95 -8.67 -11.10
CA THR A 341 3.16 -7.73 -9.98
C THR A 341 3.83 -8.44 -8.79
N ALA A 342 3.28 -9.57 -8.36
CA ALA A 342 3.84 -10.35 -7.26
C ALA A 342 5.19 -11.00 -7.65
N ALA A 343 5.37 -11.42 -8.91
CA ALA A 343 6.66 -11.89 -9.42
C ALA A 343 7.73 -10.78 -9.43
N ALA A 344 7.38 -9.54 -9.80
CA ALA A 344 8.28 -8.39 -9.78
C ALA A 344 8.76 -8.07 -8.35
N TYR A 345 7.83 -8.13 -7.39
CA TYR A 345 8.12 -7.95 -5.97
C TYR A 345 9.08 -9.03 -5.44
N ARG A 346 8.73 -10.32 -5.60
CA ARG A 346 9.55 -11.45 -5.12
C ARG A 346 10.92 -11.52 -5.80
N GLY A 347 10.96 -11.33 -7.12
CA GLY A 347 12.18 -11.42 -7.92
C GLY A 347 13.07 -10.18 -7.81
N THR A 348 12.54 -9.04 -7.35
CA THR A 348 13.21 -7.72 -7.36
C THR A 348 13.69 -7.28 -8.74
N GLN A 349 13.05 -7.81 -9.79
CA GLN A 349 13.34 -7.58 -11.20
C GLN A 349 12.07 -7.19 -11.95
N MET A 350 12.19 -6.31 -12.94
CA MET A 350 11.07 -5.92 -13.79
C MET A 350 10.50 -7.15 -14.51
N GLN A 351 9.18 -7.29 -14.53
CA GLN A 351 8.49 -8.28 -15.34
C GLN A 351 7.84 -7.59 -16.53
N VAL A 352 8.04 -8.14 -17.72
CA VAL A 352 7.43 -7.69 -18.97
C VAL A 352 6.35 -8.72 -19.35
N VAL A 353 5.13 -8.25 -19.55
CA VAL A 353 4.01 -9.05 -20.06
C VAL A 353 3.65 -8.50 -21.43
N CYS A 354 4.08 -9.18 -22.48
CA CYS A 354 3.77 -8.77 -23.86
C CYS A 354 2.26 -8.83 -24.11
N GLY A 355 1.74 -7.82 -24.80
CA GLY A 355 0.38 -7.85 -25.33
C GLY A 355 0.21 -8.98 -26.37
N VAL A 356 -0.97 -9.62 -26.39
CA VAL A 356 -1.33 -10.63 -27.40
C VAL A 356 -2.37 -10.04 -28.34
N ASP A 357 -2.22 -10.24 -29.65
CA ASP A 357 -3.17 -9.83 -30.69
C ASP A 357 -3.64 -8.36 -30.64
N GLY A 358 -2.74 -7.45 -30.25
CA GLY A 358 -3.01 -6.00 -30.16
C GLY A 358 -3.70 -5.56 -28.86
N ALA A 359 -3.85 -6.44 -27.88
CA ALA A 359 -4.18 -6.04 -26.50
C ALA A 359 -3.03 -5.25 -25.85
N SER A 360 -3.34 -4.46 -24.82
CA SER A 360 -2.33 -3.77 -24.01
C SER A 360 -1.32 -4.78 -23.42
N GLY A 361 -0.03 -4.45 -23.47
CA GLY A 361 0.99 -5.11 -22.67
C GLY A 361 1.05 -4.54 -21.25
N ALA A 362 1.95 -5.07 -20.43
CA ALA A 362 2.20 -4.53 -19.10
C ALA A 362 3.67 -4.63 -18.67
N LEU A 363 4.08 -3.66 -17.85
CA LEU A 363 5.34 -3.70 -17.09
C LEU A 363 5.02 -3.73 -15.59
N ALA A 364 5.68 -4.61 -14.85
CA ALA A 364 5.67 -4.58 -13.39
C ALA A 364 7.10 -4.33 -12.88
N THR A 365 7.34 -3.14 -12.34
CA THR A 365 8.67 -2.66 -11.99
C THR A 365 8.83 -2.54 -10.47
N PRO A 366 9.83 -3.18 -9.84
CA PRO A 366 9.98 -3.18 -8.39
C PRO A 366 10.34 -1.78 -7.84
N LEU A 367 9.65 -1.35 -6.77
CA LEU A 367 10.05 -0.18 -5.98
C LEU A 367 11.12 -0.65 -4.98
N ARG A 368 12.38 -0.32 -5.25
CA ARG A 368 13.54 -0.82 -4.48
C ARG A 368 14.01 0.22 -3.46
N SER A 369 14.00 -0.15 -2.19
CA SER A 369 14.72 0.54 -1.12
C SER A 369 16.02 -0.21 -0.80
N ALA A 370 16.89 0.37 0.03
CA ALA A 370 18.28 -0.06 0.23
C ALA A 370 18.46 -1.58 0.42
N ASN A 371 17.60 -2.21 1.22
CA ASN A 371 17.70 -3.63 1.57
C ASN A 371 16.49 -4.50 1.15
N ARG A 372 15.44 -3.94 0.53
CA ARG A 372 14.24 -4.72 0.13
C ARG A 372 13.40 -4.05 -0.98
N CYS A 373 12.59 -4.86 -1.66
CA CYS A 373 11.46 -4.35 -2.44
C CYS A 373 10.37 -3.89 -1.47
N ILE A 374 9.87 -2.66 -1.63
CA ILE A 374 8.82 -2.08 -0.75
C ILE A 374 7.45 -2.00 -1.44
N GLY A 375 7.41 -2.29 -2.74
CA GLY A 375 6.23 -2.22 -3.58
C GLY A 375 6.57 -2.45 -5.05
N VAL A 376 5.63 -2.17 -5.94
CA VAL A 376 5.77 -2.34 -7.40
C VAL A 376 5.02 -1.21 -8.12
N LEU A 377 5.61 -0.64 -9.16
CA LEU A 377 4.90 0.16 -10.16
C LEU A 377 4.42 -0.77 -11.27
N SER A 378 3.11 -0.97 -11.43
CA SER A 378 2.57 -1.63 -12.62
C SER A 378 2.08 -0.59 -13.62
N ALA A 379 2.46 -0.75 -14.88
CA ALA A 379 1.97 0.03 -16.01
C ALA A 379 1.26 -0.89 -17.00
N GLU A 380 0.14 -0.44 -17.54
CA GLU A 380 -0.53 -1.04 -18.70
C GLU A 380 -0.16 -0.19 -19.93
N LEU A 381 0.47 -0.77 -20.95
CA LEU A 381 1.07 -0.05 -22.08
C LEU A 381 0.37 -0.42 -23.39
N ARG A 382 0.26 0.56 -24.28
CA ARG A 382 -0.38 0.39 -25.59
C ARG A 382 0.65 0.00 -26.66
N ASP A 383 0.16 -0.62 -27.73
CA ASP A 383 0.86 -0.73 -29.02
C ASP A 383 2.28 -1.32 -28.95
N GLY A 384 2.52 -2.28 -28.05
CA GLY A 384 3.81 -2.97 -27.89
C GLY A 384 4.90 -2.17 -27.18
N TRP A 385 4.59 -1.02 -26.57
CA TRP A 385 5.57 -0.16 -25.88
C TRP A 385 6.29 -0.84 -24.72
N GLU A 386 5.72 -1.90 -24.14
CA GLU A 386 6.38 -2.74 -23.12
C GLU A 386 7.66 -3.41 -23.63
N SER A 387 7.82 -3.57 -24.95
CA SER A 387 9.01 -4.16 -25.57
C SER A 387 10.17 -3.17 -25.77
N SER A 388 9.95 -1.86 -25.60
CA SER A 388 11.00 -0.84 -25.75
C SER A 388 11.91 -0.78 -24.53
N ASN A 389 13.22 -0.93 -24.75
CA ASN A 389 14.24 -0.78 -23.72
C ASN A 389 14.25 0.64 -23.13
N ALA A 390 13.93 1.64 -23.95
CA ALA A 390 13.86 3.03 -23.50
C ALA A 390 12.65 3.28 -22.58
N VAL A 391 11.50 2.67 -22.88
CA VAL A 391 10.29 2.73 -22.04
C VAL A 391 10.50 1.95 -20.73
N GLN A 392 11.09 0.77 -20.79
CA GLN A 392 11.50 0.00 -19.61
C GLN A 392 12.49 0.81 -18.74
N ALA A 393 13.49 1.45 -19.33
CA ALA A 393 14.42 2.32 -18.59
C ALA A 393 13.70 3.49 -17.90
N SER A 394 12.76 4.15 -18.57
CA SER A 394 11.92 5.19 -17.95
C SER A 394 11.06 4.65 -16.81
N ALA A 395 10.43 3.47 -16.97
CA ALA A 395 9.68 2.82 -15.90
C ALA A 395 10.56 2.50 -14.68
N ALA A 396 11.80 2.03 -14.89
CA ALA A 396 12.78 1.79 -13.84
C ALA A 396 13.21 3.08 -13.12
N ILE A 397 13.43 4.17 -13.85
CA ILE A 397 13.78 5.48 -13.30
C ILE A 397 12.61 6.04 -12.45
N VAL A 398 11.38 6.01 -12.97
CA VAL A 398 10.18 6.47 -12.24
C VAL A 398 9.95 5.60 -11.00
N ALA A 399 10.09 4.27 -11.10
CA ALA A 399 10.00 3.37 -9.95
C ALA A 399 11.06 3.65 -8.87
N ALA A 400 12.29 4.01 -9.27
CA ALA A 400 13.34 4.39 -8.33
C ALA A 400 13.03 5.70 -7.59
N GLN A 401 12.46 6.71 -8.27
CA GLN A 401 12.02 7.96 -7.63
C GLN A 401 10.81 7.74 -6.73
N LEU A 402 9.80 6.97 -7.16
CA LEU A 402 8.65 6.64 -6.32
C LEU A 402 9.05 5.85 -5.07
N ALA A 403 10.12 5.04 -5.13
CA ALA A 403 10.62 4.30 -3.98
C ALA A 403 11.25 5.20 -2.88
N THR A 404 11.62 6.46 -3.16
CA THR A 404 12.07 7.40 -2.13
C THR A 404 10.92 8.11 -1.43
N LEU A 405 9.74 8.19 -2.08
CA LEU A 405 8.51 8.79 -1.54
C LEU A 405 7.68 7.82 -0.69
N VAL A 406 7.94 6.51 -0.78
CA VAL A 406 7.34 5.51 0.11
C VAL A 406 8.21 5.38 1.36
N PRO A 407 7.68 5.64 2.58
CA PRO A 407 8.47 5.57 3.81
C PRO A 407 9.15 4.21 4.00
N ALA A 408 10.46 4.23 4.16
CA ALA A 408 11.24 3.03 4.44
C ALA A 408 11.02 2.61 5.90
N GLU A 409 10.02 1.76 6.15
CA GLU A 409 9.88 1.09 7.45
C GLU A 409 11.16 0.27 7.69
N ALA A 410 11.92 0.60 8.74
CA ALA A 410 13.24 0.01 8.98
C ALA A 410 13.15 -1.54 9.07
N PRO A 411 14.17 -2.29 8.61
CA PRO A 411 14.18 -3.73 8.81
C PRO A 411 14.21 -4.03 10.31
N ALA A 412 13.23 -4.80 10.80
CA ALA A 412 13.37 -5.41 12.11
C ALA A 412 14.58 -6.34 12.08
N GLU A 413 15.56 -6.10 12.95
CA GLU A 413 16.69 -7.02 13.11
C GLU A 413 16.16 -8.39 13.50
N ARG A 414 16.34 -9.39 12.62
CA ARG A 414 16.16 -10.78 13.05
C ARG A 414 17.27 -11.08 14.04
N PRO A 415 16.98 -11.66 15.22
CA PRO A 415 18.02 -12.11 16.13
C PRO A 415 18.98 -13.05 15.40
N THR A 416 20.26 -12.68 15.36
CA THR A 416 21.30 -13.55 14.82
C THR A 416 21.35 -14.81 15.66
N GLU A 417 21.04 -15.96 15.04
CA GLU A 417 21.06 -17.25 15.71
C GLU A 417 22.50 -17.52 16.19
N ALA A 418 22.68 -17.50 17.51
CA ALA A 418 24.00 -17.55 18.12
C ALA A 418 24.61 -18.95 17.93
N VAL A 419 25.56 -19.06 16.99
CA VAL A 419 26.39 -20.26 16.83
C VAL A 419 27.16 -20.47 18.14
N ALA A 420 26.81 -21.54 18.86
CA ALA A 420 27.47 -21.90 20.11
C ALA A 420 28.95 -22.24 19.87
N PRO A 421 29.88 -21.80 20.75
CA PRO A 421 31.30 -22.10 20.60
C PRO A 421 31.56 -23.60 20.80
N ALA A 422 32.42 -24.16 19.96
CA ALA A 422 32.86 -25.54 20.08
C ALA A 422 33.66 -25.74 21.39
N VAL A 423 33.39 -26.83 22.10
CA VAL A 423 34.15 -27.24 23.28
C VAL A 423 35.49 -27.81 22.82
N GLU A 424 36.59 -27.09 23.05
CA GLU A 424 37.93 -27.66 22.95
C GLU A 424 38.16 -28.67 24.09
N ALA A 425 38.18 -29.96 23.76
CA ALA A 425 38.72 -30.98 24.63
C ALA A 425 40.25 -30.96 24.56
N HIS A 426 40.90 -30.60 25.67
CA HIS A 426 42.35 -30.80 25.82
C HIS A 426 42.67 -32.29 25.96
N GLY A 427 43.63 -32.75 25.16
CA GLY A 427 44.28 -34.07 25.22
C GLY A 427 45.71 -33.97 24.72
#